data_AF-A0A7S1EDY2-F1
#
_entry.id   AF-A0A7S1EDY2-F1
#
_cell.length_a   1.000
_cell.length_b   1.000
_cell.length_c   1.000
_cell.angle_alpha   90.00
_cell.angle_beta   90.00
_cell.angle_gamma   90.00
#
_symmetry.space_group_name_H-M   'P 1'
#
loop_
_entity.id
_entity.type
_entity.pdbx_description
1 polymer ?
#
loop_
_entity_poly.entity_id
_entity_poly.type
_entity_poly.pdbx_seq_one_letter_code
_entity_poly.pdbx_strand_id
1 'polypeptide(L)'
;VANTLNGFAACARGDAGVLAALREATLGQPLDAWNTQEVATSLQALAVLRVDDDEWVSYLCRAALGHPPSSYLPPEAAMLAWACAALSVGSQQMLRLVVEALDTCITGMDRNSLRQVHQFFLSCRHDPTLSRAAPAGWGLLEGLEGAKCRAAFEPLPGELRASSLQRDVADTLTAMGATFEEEAVEPVTGYSLDMLVGEGGEG
;
A
#
# COMPACT_ATOMS: atom_id res chain seq x y z
N VAL A 1 12.48 -16.04 -7.30
CA VAL A 1 11.29 -15.38 -7.88
C VAL A 1 11.06 -14.00 -7.25
N ALA A 2 10.96 -13.91 -5.92
CA ALA A 2 10.73 -12.64 -5.21
C ALA A 2 11.67 -11.49 -5.61
N ASN A 3 12.99 -11.70 -5.60
CA ASN A 3 13.95 -10.65 -5.98
C ASN A 3 13.77 -10.17 -7.43
N THR A 4 13.43 -11.07 -8.35
CA THR A 4 13.18 -10.71 -9.76
C THR A 4 11.90 -9.91 -9.89
N LEU A 5 10.81 -10.34 -9.25
CA LEU A 5 9.55 -9.58 -9.20
C LEU A 5 9.77 -8.17 -8.63
N ASN A 6 10.46 -8.07 -7.50
CA ASN A 6 10.76 -6.80 -6.86
C ASN A 6 11.58 -5.88 -7.78
N GLY A 7 12.57 -6.43 -8.50
CA GLY A 7 13.35 -5.67 -9.49
C GLY A 7 12.49 -5.10 -10.62
N PHE A 8 11.54 -5.89 -11.15
CA PHE A 8 10.61 -5.44 -12.20
C PHE A 8 9.63 -4.37 -11.67
N ALA A 9 9.11 -4.57 -10.46
CA ALA A 9 8.26 -3.59 -9.78
C ALA A 9 8.99 -2.26 -9.55
N ALA A 10 10.25 -2.30 -9.09
CA ALA A 10 11.07 -1.11 -8.87
C ALA A 10 11.35 -0.32 -10.16
N CYS A 11 11.36 -0.99 -11.32
CA CYS A 11 11.50 -0.34 -12.62
C CYS A 11 10.16 0.02 -13.28
N ALA A 12 9.01 -0.27 -12.65
CA ALA A 12 7.67 -0.15 -13.24
C ALA A 12 7.57 -0.79 -14.63
N ARG A 13 8.25 -1.92 -14.84
CA ARG A 13 8.23 -2.66 -16.11
C ARG A 13 7.43 -3.94 -15.93
N GLY A 14 6.26 -4.03 -16.57
CA GLY A 14 5.49 -5.26 -16.69
C GLY A 14 5.78 -5.93 -18.04
N ASP A 15 6.75 -6.84 -18.09
CA ASP A 15 6.93 -7.69 -19.27
C ASP A 15 6.07 -8.94 -19.12
N ALA A 16 5.10 -9.12 -20.03
CA ALA A 16 4.12 -10.21 -19.94
C ALA A 16 4.77 -11.60 -20.00
N GLY A 17 5.85 -11.78 -20.78
CA GLY A 17 6.55 -13.06 -20.88
C GLY A 17 7.32 -13.39 -19.61
N VAL A 18 7.99 -12.40 -19.02
CA VAL A 18 8.66 -12.55 -17.73
C VAL A 18 7.65 -12.82 -16.62
N LEU A 19 6.53 -12.08 -16.58
CA LEU A 19 5.48 -12.29 -15.57
C LEU A 19 4.87 -13.69 -15.67
N ALA A 20 4.58 -14.18 -16.87
CA ALA A 20 4.10 -15.54 -17.07
C ALA A 20 5.12 -16.59 -16.56
N ALA A 21 6.40 -16.41 -16.87
CA ALA A 21 7.44 -17.33 -16.38
C ALA A 21 7.60 -17.28 -14.84
N LEU A 22 7.51 -16.10 -14.24
CA LEU A 22 7.60 -15.92 -12.79
C LEU A 22 6.38 -16.52 -12.09
N ARG A 23 5.19 -16.36 -12.66
CA ARG A 23 3.94 -16.97 -12.19
C ARG A 23 4.06 -18.48 -12.12
N GLU A 24 4.44 -19.12 -13.22
CA GLU A 24 4.62 -20.58 -13.27
C GLU A 24 5.69 -21.05 -12.27
N ALA A 25 6.80 -20.32 -12.16
CA ALA A 25 7.83 -20.61 -11.17
C ALA A 25 7.35 -20.39 -9.73
N THR A 26 6.40 -19.49 -9.46
CA THR A 26 5.77 -19.35 -8.15
C THR A 26 4.87 -20.54 -7.85
N LEU A 27 3.92 -20.82 -8.73
CA LEU A 27 2.89 -21.84 -8.51
C LEU A 27 3.45 -23.27 -8.49
N GLY A 28 4.62 -23.50 -9.11
CA GLY A 28 5.32 -24.78 -9.08
C GLY A 28 6.14 -25.07 -7.82
N GLN A 29 6.26 -24.11 -6.89
CA GLN A 29 6.98 -24.32 -5.63
C GLN A 29 6.03 -24.83 -4.53
N PRO A 30 6.53 -25.53 -3.50
CA PRO A 30 5.73 -25.82 -2.32
C PRO A 30 5.57 -24.55 -1.46
N LEU A 31 4.47 -24.46 -0.72
CA LEU A 31 4.13 -23.27 0.08
C LEU A 31 5.18 -22.96 1.17
N ASP A 32 5.81 -23.98 1.74
CA ASP A 32 6.81 -23.87 2.81
C ASP A 32 8.21 -23.51 2.31
N ALA A 33 8.44 -23.46 1.00
CA ALA A 33 9.69 -22.95 0.42
C ALA A 33 9.84 -21.43 0.54
N TRP A 34 8.76 -20.72 0.86
CA TRP A 34 8.71 -19.26 0.90
C TRP A 34 8.90 -18.75 2.32
N ASN A 35 9.86 -17.84 2.54
CA ASN A 35 9.97 -17.12 3.81
C ASN A 35 9.10 -15.85 3.83
N THR A 36 8.93 -15.23 5.02
CA THR A 36 8.08 -14.05 5.22
C THR A 36 8.46 -12.88 4.32
N GLN A 37 9.76 -12.61 4.16
CA GLN A 37 10.29 -11.55 3.31
C GLN A 37 9.94 -11.78 1.84
N GLU A 38 10.15 -12.99 1.33
CA GLU A 38 9.87 -13.36 -0.06
C GLU A 38 8.39 -13.24 -0.39
N VAL A 39 7.52 -13.64 0.54
CA VAL A 39 6.06 -13.51 0.37
C VAL A 39 5.65 -12.04 0.35
N ALA A 40 6.05 -11.27 1.35
CA ALA A 40 5.67 -9.85 1.47
C ALA A 40 6.16 -9.02 0.27
N THR A 41 7.41 -9.21 -0.14
CA THR A 41 7.97 -8.51 -1.31
C THR A 41 7.32 -8.94 -2.62
N SER A 42 6.93 -10.22 -2.77
CA SER A 42 6.25 -10.69 -3.97
C SER A 42 4.83 -10.12 -4.06
N LEU A 43 4.06 -10.15 -2.98
CA LEU A 43 2.70 -9.56 -2.95
C LEU A 43 2.75 -8.05 -3.22
N GLN A 44 3.69 -7.33 -2.61
CA GLN A 44 3.88 -5.92 -2.91
C GLN A 44 4.24 -5.69 -4.38
N ALA A 45 5.14 -6.50 -4.95
CA ALA A 45 5.52 -6.39 -6.34
C ALA A 45 4.33 -6.63 -7.29
N LEU A 46 3.48 -7.63 -7.01
CA LEU A 46 2.25 -7.87 -7.79
C LEU A 46 1.31 -6.66 -7.73
N ALA A 47 1.14 -6.06 -6.55
CA ALA A 47 0.34 -4.86 -6.36
C ALA A 47 0.89 -3.66 -7.16
N VAL A 48 2.21 -3.41 -7.09
CA VAL A 48 2.87 -2.33 -7.84
C VAL A 48 2.74 -2.54 -9.35
N LEU A 49 2.89 -3.76 -9.83
CA LEU A 49 2.77 -4.14 -11.24
C LEU A 49 1.31 -4.26 -11.69
N ARG A 50 0.33 -4.10 -10.78
CA ARG A 50 -1.11 -4.23 -11.04
C ARG A 50 -1.46 -5.56 -11.71
N VAL A 51 -0.86 -6.65 -11.23
CA VAL A 51 -1.14 -7.99 -11.73
C VAL A 51 -2.54 -8.41 -11.27
N ASP A 52 -3.41 -8.66 -12.24
CA ASP A 52 -4.78 -9.14 -12.03
C ASP A 52 -4.80 -10.68 -12.20
N ASP A 53 -4.32 -11.38 -11.18
CA ASP A 53 -4.23 -12.85 -11.15
C ASP A 53 -4.57 -13.40 -9.77
N ASP A 54 -5.86 -13.68 -9.57
CA ASP A 54 -6.41 -14.17 -8.30
C ASP A 54 -5.75 -15.47 -7.82
N GLU A 55 -5.36 -16.36 -8.73
CA GLU A 55 -4.71 -17.63 -8.37
C GLU A 55 -3.31 -17.38 -7.79
N TRP A 56 -2.54 -16.51 -8.44
CA TRP A 56 -1.20 -16.16 -7.99
C TRP A 56 -1.22 -15.42 -6.65
N VAL A 57 -2.12 -14.44 -6.52
CA VAL A 57 -2.30 -13.70 -5.26
C VAL A 57 -2.74 -14.67 -4.15
N SER A 58 -3.74 -15.52 -4.40
CA SER A 58 -4.24 -16.50 -3.43
C SER A 58 -3.17 -17.54 -3.04
N TYR A 59 -2.31 -17.96 -3.97
CA TYR A 59 -1.15 -18.80 -3.65
C TYR A 59 -0.21 -18.12 -2.66
N LEU A 60 0.18 -16.86 -2.91
CA LEU A 60 1.07 -16.13 -2.01
C LEU A 60 0.42 -15.82 -0.66
N CYS A 61 -0.89 -15.53 -0.62
CA CYS A 61 -1.62 -15.41 0.64
C CYS A 61 -1.61 -16.71 1.44
N ARG A 62 -1.77 -17.87 0.80
CA ARG A 62 -1.66 -19.18 1.48
C ARG A 62 -0.25 -19.42 2.02
N ALA A 63 0.78 -19.04 1.27
CA ALA A 63 2.16 -19.08 1.75
C ALA A 63 2.35 -18.16 2.97
N ALA A 64 1.80 -16.94 2.94
CA ALA A 64 1.85 -16.01 4.05
C ALA A 64 1.23 -16.59 5.34
N LEU A 65 0.06 -17.23 5.20
CA LEU A 65 -0.69 -17.86 6.29
C LEU A 65 0.03 -19.08 6.90
N GLY A 66 1.06 -19.61 6.23
CA GLY A 66 1.92 -20.66 6.78
C GLY A 66 2.88 -20.17 7.87
N HIS A 67 3.01 -18.86 8.05
CA HIS A 67 3.94 -18.25 9.01
C HIS A 67 3.19 -17.61 10.19
N PRO A 68 3.70 -17.72 11.44
CA PRO A 68 3.10 -17.04 12.57
C PRO A 68 3.27 -15.51 12.45
N PRO A 69 2.32 -14.70 12.92
CA PRO A 69 2.40 -13.23 12.82
C PRO A 69 3.69 -12.64 13.40
N SER A 70 4.20 -13.20 14.49
CA SER A 70 5.43 -12.75 15.15
C SER A 70 6.73 -13.02 14.36
N SER A 71 6.68 -13.75 13.26
CA SER A 71 7.84 -14.00 12.40
C SER A 71 8.10 -12.88 11.39
N TYR A 72 7.11 -12.02 11.13
CA TYR A 72 7.25 -10.91 10.20
C TYR A 72 8.05 -9.77 10.84
N LEU A 73 9.06 -9.31 10.12
CA LEU A 73 9.79 -8.10 10.49
C LEU A 73 8.96 -6.84 10.19
N PRO A 74 9.24 -5.69 10.84
CA PRO A 74 8.49 -4.44 10.62
C PRO A 74 8.25 -4.07 9.15
N PRO A 75 9.25 -4.06 8.24
CA PRO A 75 9.01 -3.72 6.85
C PRO A 75 8.15 -4.77 6.13
N GLU A 76 8.26 -6.05 6.50
CA GLU A 76 7.49 -7.14 5.88
C GLU A 76 6.01 -7.05 6.23
N ALA A 77 5.69 -6.80 7.49
CA ALA A 77 4.31 -6.60 7.94
C ALA A 77 3.67 -5.38 7.27
N ALA A 78 4.42 -4.28 7.12
CA ALA A 78 3.95 -3.10 6.41
C ALA A 78 3.70 -3.35 4.91
N MET A 79 4.62 -4.05 4.24
CA MET A 79 4.44 -4.48 2.84
C MET A 79 3.21 -5.36 2.66
N LEU A 80 3.01 -6.30 3.58
CA LEU A 80 1.87 -7.21 3.57
C LEU A 80 0.55 -6.46 3.73
N ALA A 81 0.50 -5.52 4.68
CA ALA A 81 -0.66 -4.67 4.94
C ALA A 81 -1.03 -3.86 3.69
N TRP A 82 -0.04 -3.16 3.13
CA TRP A 82 -0.25 -2.34 1.94
C TRP A 82 -0.65 -3.18 0.73
N ALA A 83 -0.01 -4.32 0.50
CA ALA A 83 -0.35 -5.20 -0.62
C ALA A 83 -1.78 -5.76 -0.49
N CYS A 84 -2.21 -6.13 0.73
CA CYS A 84 -3.60 -6.57 0.96
C CYS A 84 -4.60 -5.46 0.64
N ALA A 85 -4.28 -4.21 0.98
CA ALA A 85 -5.09 -3.05 0.61
C ALA A 85 -5.11 -2.83 -0.91
N ALA A 86 -3.95 -2.77 -1.56
CA ALA A 86 -3.81 -2.46 -2.97
C ALA A 86 -4.39 -3.54 -3.91
N LEU A 87 -4.37 -4.81 -3.49
CA LEU A 87 -4.95 -5.94 -4.21
C LEU A 87 -6.38 -6.28 -3.74
N SER A 88 -6.97 -5.49 -2.84
CA SER A 88 -8.30 -5.74 -2.24
C SER A 88 -8.46 -7.16 -1.69
N VAL A 89 -7.44 -7.69 -1.00
CA VAL A 89 -7.45 -9.04 -0.41
C VAL A 89 -8.41 -9.08 0.78
N GLY A 90 -9.66 -9.47 0.52
CA GLY A 90 -10.75 -9.57 1.50
C GLY A 90 -10.78 -10.84 2.35
N SER A 91 -9.68 -11.59 2.47
CA SER A 91 -9.64 -12.80 3.30
C SER A 91 -9.53 -12.43 4.79
N GLN A 92 -10.51 -12.84 5.60
CA GLN A 92 -10.49 -12.58 7.05
C GLN A 92 -9.24 -13.15 7.75
N GLN A 93 -8.75 -14.31 7.30
CA GLN A 93 -7.54 -14.92 7.86
C GLN A 93 -6.31 -14.07 7.53
N MET A 94 -6.23 -13.57 6.30
CA MET A 94 -5.13 -12.72 5.85
C MET A 94 -5.11 -11.39 6.60
N LEU A 95 -6.27 -10.73 6.72
CA LEU A 95 -6.38 -9.46 7.44
C LEU A 95 -6.11 -9.62 8.94
N ARG A 96 -6.44 -10.78 9.52
CA ARG A 96 -6.04 -11.12 10.89
C ARG A 96 -4.54 -11.25 11.04
N LEU A 97 -3.89 -12.00 10.15
CA LEU A 97 -2.43 -12.12 10.12
C LEU A 97 -1.77 -10.74 10.04
N VAL A 98 -2.24 -9.88 9.13
CA VAL A 98 -1.73 -8.51 8.96
C VAL A 98 -1.85 -7.72 10.27
N VAL A 99 -3.04 -7.67 10.87
CA VAL A 99 -3.27 -6.87 12.09
C VAL A 99 -2.41 -7.39 13.25
N GLU A 100 -2.32 -8.70 13.45
CA GLU A 100 -1.49 -9.30 14.51
C GLU A 100 0.01 -9.09 14.27
N ALA A 101 0.47 -9.17 13.02
CA ALA A 101 1.86 -8.88 12.67
C ALA A 101 2.19 -7.40 12.92
N LEU A 102 1.31 -6.48 12.51
CA LEU A 102 1.47 -5.05 12.76
C LEU A 102 1.50 -4.74 14.26
N ASP A 103 0.56 -5.26 15.05
CA ASP A 103 0.50 -5.07 16.51
C ASP A 103 1.83 -5.45 17.20
N THR A 104 2.50 -6.48 16.69
CA THR A 104 3.79 -6.94 17.21
C THR A 104 4.96 -5.98 16.92
N CYS A 105 4.94 -5.26 15.80
CA CYS A 105 6.14 -4.60 15.27
C CYS A 105 5.99 -3.12 14.87
N ILE A 106 4.79 -2.54 14.94
CA ILE A 106 4.49 -1.16 14.49
C ILE A 106 5.25 -0.07 15.24
N THR A 107 5.71 -0.34 16.46
CA THR A 107 6.49 0.61 17.27
C THR A 107 7.90 0.81 16.73
N GLY A 108 8.47 -0.21 16.06
CA GLY A 108 9.83 -0.17 15.49
C GLY A 108 9.89 0.19 14.00
N MET A 109 8.77 0.61 13.41
CA MET A 109 8.68 0.89 11.98
C MET A 109 9.34 2.21 11.59
N ASP A 110 10.02 2.18 10.44
CA ASP A 110 10.51 3.40 9.80
C ASP A 110 9.37 4.18 9.12
N ARG A 111 9.70 5.37 8.62
CA ARG A 111 8.75 6.27 7.99
C ARG A 111 8.04 5.64 6.78
N ASN A 112 8.75 4.85 5.96
CA ASN A 112 8.15 4.24 4.78
C ASN A 112 7.17 3.11 5.15
N SER A 113 7.50 2.32 6.15
CA SER A 113 6.64 1.28 6.70
C SER A 113 5.38 1.89 7.31
N LEU A 114 5.52 2.97 8.08
CA LEU A 114 4.38 3.71 8.65
C LEU A 114 3.45 4.29 7.57
N ARG A 115 3.98 4.78 6.45
CA ARG A 115 3.18 5.24 5.30
C ARG A 115 2.33 4.13 4.69
N GLN A 116 2.94 2.95 4.51
CA GLN A 116 2.25 1.76 4.00
C GLN A 116 1.13 1.30 4.95
N VAL A 117 1.38 1.31 6.26
CA VAL A 117 0.36 0.98 7.26
C VAL A 117 -0.79 1.99 7.27
N HIS A 118 -0.50 3.28 7.15
CA HIS A 118 -1.54 4.32 7.05
C HIS A 118 -2.45 4.10 5.84
N GLN A 119 -1.86 3.78 4.69
CA GLN A 119 -2.61 3.43 3.47
C GLN A 119 -3.51 2.21 3.67
N PHE A 120 -3.04 1.21 4.41
CA PHE A 120 -3.86 0.06 4.80
C PHE A 120 -5.04 0.47 5.69
N PHE A 121 -4.83 1.29 6.73
CA PHE A 121 -5.91 1.78 7.60
C PHE A 121 -6.98 2.56 6.83
N LEU A 122 -6.56 3.48 5.96
CA LEU A 122 -7.49 4.20 5.08
C LEU A 122 -8.28 3.24 4.18
N SER A 123 -7.62 2.22 3.64
CA SER A 123 -8.28 1.22 2.79
C SER A 123 -9.31 0.40 3.59
N CYS A 124 -9.00 -0.03 4.81
CA CYS A 124 -9.99 -0.69 5.69
C CYS A 124 -11.19 0.20 6.02
N ARG A 125 -10.99 1.52 6.11
CA ARG A 125 -12.06 2.49 6.37
C ARG A 125 -12.96 2.73 5.14
N HIS A 126 -12.37 2.78 3.96
CA HIS A 126 -13.04 3.27 2.75
C HIS A 126 -13.43 2.17 1.75
N ASP A 127 -12.74 1.03 1.72
CA ASP A 127 -13.09 -0.12 0.88
C ASP A 127 -14.12 -1.01 1.60
N PRO A 128 -15.36 -1.16 1.08
CA PRO A 128 -16.40 -1.98 1.71
C PRO A 128 -16.07 -3.48 1.81
N THR A 129 -15.20 -3.99 0.95
CA THR A 129 -14.73 -5.38 0.98
C THR A 129 -13.78 -5.58 2.14
N LEU A 130 -12.76 -4.71 2.27
CA LEU A 130 -11.82 -4.76 3.38
C LEU A 130 -12.50 -4.45 4.70
N SER A 131 -13.36 -3.43 4.76
CA SER A 131 -14.09 -3.03 5.97
C SER A 131 -14.92 -4.19 6.56
N ARG A 132 -15.59 -4.98 5.71
CA ARG A 132 -16.38 -6.14 6.14
C ARG A 132 -15.53 -7.34 6.57
N ALA A 133 -14.34 -7.49 6.00
CA ALA A 133 -13.46 -8.63 6.27
C ALA A 133 -12.48 -8.37 7.42
N ALA A 134 -12.17 -7.10 7.71
CA ALA A 134 -11.15 -6.75 8.68
C ALA A 134 -11.55 -7.16 10.11
N PRO A 135 -10.61 -7.73 10.90
CA PRO A 135 -10.89 -8.20 12.24
C PRO A 135 -11.11 -7.03 13.20
N ALA A 136 -11.98 -7.15 14.20
CA ALA A 136 -12.30 -6.05 15.12
C ALA A 136 -11.08 -5.32 15.74
N GLY A 137 -9.94 -6.01 15.90
CA GLY A 137 -8.69 -5.43 16.40
C GLY A 137 -8.06 -4.36 15.49
N TRP A 138 -8.40 -4.30 14.19
CA TRP A 138 -7.82 -3.32 13.27
C TRP A 138 -8.12 -1.88 13.71
N GLY A 139 -9.35 -1.61 14.18
CA GLY A 139 -9.77 -0.27 14.59
C GLY A 139 -9.14 0.18 15.92
N LEU A 140 -8.83 -0.77 16.81
CA LEU A 140 -8.06 -0.46 18.02
C LEU A 140 -6.62 -0.07 17.66
N LEU A 141 -5.98 -0.85 16.77
CA LEU A 141 -4.63 -0.57 16.32
C LEU A 141 -4.55 0.78 15.58
N GLU A 142 -5.52 1.08 14.71
CA GLU A 142 -5.64 2.39 14.07
C GLU A 142 -5.84 3.51 15.11
N GLY A 143 -6.69 3.30 16.12
CA GLY A 143 -6.92 4.29 17.17
C GLY A 143 -5.66 4.62 18.00
N LEU A 144 -4.79 3.63 18.21
CA LEU A 144 -3.54 3.80 18.98
C LEU A 144 -2.40 4.36 18.13
N GLU A 145 -2.24 3.88 16.90
CA GLU A 145 -1.03 4.09 16.09
C GLU A 145 -1.29 4.91 14.81
N GLY A 146 -2.56 5.12 14.44
CA GLY A 146 -2.96 5.78 13.19
C GLY A 146 -2.45 7.21 13.07
N ALA A 147 -2.44 7.98 14.17
CA ALA A 147 -1.89 9.34 14.18
C ALA A 147 -0.38 9.35 13.83
N LYS A 148 0.38 8.39 14.35
CA LYS A 148 1.81 8.21 14.05
C LYS A 148 2.02 7.79 12.59
N CYS A 149 1.17 6.91 12.07
CA CYS A 149 1.21 6.48 10.67
C CYS A 149 0.87 7.62 9.71
N ARG A 150 -0.14 8.44 10.03
CA ARG A 150 -0.51 9.65 9.29
C ARG A 150 0.63 10.67 9.29
N ALA A 151 1.26 10.93 10.44
CA ALA A 151 2.37 11.87 10.54
C ALA A 151 3.57 11.49 9.65
N ALA A 152 3.72 10.21 9.27
CA ALA A 152 4.74 9.79 8.33
C ALA A 152 4.54 10.39 6.91
N PHE A 153 3.35 10.87 6.55
CA PHE A 153 3.10 11.59 5.30
C PHE A 153 3.43 13.09 5.35
N GLU A 154 3.51 13.68 6.55
CA GLU A 154 3.78 15.13 6.69
C GLU A 154 5.17 15.48 6.16
N PRO A 155 5.31 16.34 5.13
CA PRO A 155 6.59 16.59 4.46
C PRO A 155 7.67 17.02 5.44
N LEU A 156 8.91 16.51 5.29
CA LEU A 156 10.03 17.05 6.07
C LEU A 156 10.35 18.47 5.61
N PRO A 157 10.85 19.33 6.52
CA PRO A 157 11.37 20.63 6.15
C PRO A 157 12.38 20.52 4.99
N GLY A 158 12.05 21.11 3.84
CA GLY A 158 12.88 21.12 2.64
C GLY A 158 12.59 20.05 1.57
N GLU A 159 11.61 19.16 1.78
CA GLU A 159 11.17 18.18 0.75
C GLU A 159 10.22 18.77 -0.30
N LEU A 160 9.55 19.88 0.00
CA LEU A 160 8.65 20.56 -0.94
C LEU A 160 9.48 21.27 -2.02
N ARG A 161 9.62 20.63 -3.17
CA ARG A 161 10.13 21.27 -4.39
C ARG A 161 8.98 21.35 -5.39
N ALA A 162 8.54 22.57 -5.70
CA ALA A 162 7.60 22.82 -6.77
C ALA A 162 8.14 22.21 -8.08
N SER A 163 7.45 21.18 -8.56
CA SER A 163 7.79 20.52 -9.82
C SER A 163 7.49 21.46 -10.99
N SER A 164 8.29 21.43 -12.05
CA SER A 164 7.96 22.17 -13.28
C SER A 164 6.60 21.74 -13.83
N LEU A 165 6.27 20.46 -13.71
CA LEU A 165 4.99 19.91 -14.11
C LEU A 165 3.81 20.48 -13.31
N GLN A 166 3.98 20.67 -12.00
CA GLN A 166 2.95 21.25 -11.14
C GLN A 166 2.64 22.69 -11.57
N ARG A 167 3.67 23.47 -11.91
CA ARG A 167 3.50 24.82 -12.44
C ARG A 167 2.75 24.83 -13.78
N ASP A 168 3.13 23.95 -14.71
CA ASP A 168 2.46 23.85 -16.01
C ASP A 168 0.96 23.50 -15.84
N VAL A 169 0.64 22.64 -14.87
CA VAL A 169 -0.75 22.32 -14.50
C VAL A 169 -1.46 23.54 -13.90
N ALA A 170 -0.81 24.29 -13.01
CA ALA A 170 -1.35 25.52 -12.41
C ALA A 170 -1.72 26.56 -13.47
N ASP A 171 -0.81 26.79 -14.42
CA ASP A 171 -0.98 27.73 -15.51
C ASP A 171 -2.16 27.31 -16.41
N THR A 172 -2.29 26.00 -16.66
CA THR A 172 -3.41 25.45 -17.44
C THR A 172 -4.75 25.62 -16.73
N LEU A 173 -4.83 25.29 -15.43
CA LEU A 173 -6.05 25.47 -14.63
C LEU A 173 -6.48 26.93 -14.57
N THR A 174 -5.50 27.83 -14.42
CA THR A 174 -5.73 29.29 -14.45
C THR A 174 -6.29 29.74 -15.81
N ALA A 175 -5.72 29.26 -16.92
CA ALA A 175 -6.18 29.57 -18.27
C ALA A 175 -7.61 29.04 -18.54
N MET A 176 -8.01 27.95 -17.88
CA MET A 176 -9.36 27.40 -17.91
C MET A 176 -10.36 28.14 -17.00
N GLY A 177 -9.90 29.12 -16.21
CA GLY A 177 -10.73 29.86 -15.27
C GLY A 177 -11.11 29.06 -14.02
N ALA A 178 -10.39 27.97 -13.72
CA ALA A 178 -10.64 27.17 -12.53
C ALA A 178 -10.03 27.83 -11.29
N THR A 179 -10.71 27.72 -10.16
CA THR A 179 -10.17 28.08 -8.84
C THR A 179 -9.52 26.85 -8.21
N PHE A 180 -8.29 26.98 -7.71
CA PHE A 180 -7.58 25.89 -7.06
C PHE A 180 -6.70 26.38 -5.90
N GLU A 181 -6.37 25.46 -5.01
CA GLU A 181 -5.40 25.62 -3.92
C GLU A 181 -4.20 24.70 -4.20
N GLU A 182 -2.98 25.25 -4.17
CA GLU A 182 -1.73 24.48 -4.29
C GLU A 182 -1.30 23.95 -2.92
N GLU A 183 -0.74 22.74 -2.89
CA GLU A 183 -0.20 22.11 -1.67
C GLU A 183 -1.25 21.99 -0.54
N ALA A 184 -2.51 21.76 -0.90
CA ALA A 184 -3.58 21.58 0.06
C ALA A 184 -3.41 20.26 0.81
N VAL A 185 -3.51 20.27 2.14
CA VAL A 185 -3.48 19.03 2.94
C VAL A 185 -4.90 18.56 3.21
N GLU A 186 -5.25 17.39 2.69
CA GLU A 186 -6.57 16.81 2.93
C GLU A 186 -6.67 16.33 4.39
N PRO A 187 -7.64 16.82 5.18
CA PRO A 187 -7.63 16.63 6.63
C PRO A 187 -7.82 15.18 7.08
N VAL A 188 -8.61 14.38 6.35
CA VAL A 188 -8.97 12.99 6.74
C VAL A 188 -7.82 12.02 6.51
N THR A 189 -7.19 12.09 5.36
CA THR A 189 -6.09 11.22 4.89
C THR A 189 -4.73 11.78 5.26
N GLY A 190 -4.58 13.09 5.44
CA GLY A 190 -3.30 13.75 5.67
C GLY A 190 -2.40 13.82 4.43
N TYR A 191 -2.93 13.54 3.24
CA TYR A 191 -2.18 13.66 2.00
C TYR A 191 -2.01 15.12 1.59
N SER A 192 -0.80 15.47 1.15
CA SER A 192 -0.57 16.70 0.39
C SER A 192 -1.12 16.49 -1.01
N LEU A 193 -1.98 17.40 -1.44
CA LEU A 193 -2.50 17.48 -2.79
C LEU A 193 -1.74 18.59 -3.49
N ASP A 194 -1.02 18.24 -4.57
CA ASP A 194 -0.31 19.23 -5.38
C ASP A 194 -1.27 20.33 -5.88
N MET A 195 -2.51 19.94 -6.17
CA MET A 195 -3.60 20.80 -6.64
C MET A 195 -4.95 20.32 -6.10
N LEU A 196 -5.66 21.17 -5.37
CA LEU A 196 -7.07 20.97 -5.00
C LEU A 196 -7.94 21.94 -5.81
N VAL A 197 -8.65 21.43 -6.81
CA VAL A 197 -9.55 22.23 -7.63
C VAL A 197 -10.89 22.38 -6.91
N GLY A 198 -11.33 23.62 -6.70
CA GLY A 198 -12.64 23.92 -6.14
C GLY A 198 -13.76 23.64 -7.14
N GLU A 199 -14.94 23.25 -6.65
CA GLU A 199 -16.14 23.22 -7.49
C GLU A 199 -16.45 24.66 -7.94
N GLY A 200 -16.45 24.88 -9.26
CA GLY A 200 -16.79 26.19 -9.83
C GLY A 200 -18.18 26.60 -9.38
N GLY A 201 -18.29 27.80 -8.78
CA GLY A 201 -19.58 28.40 -8.50
C GLY A 201 -20.33 28.64 -9.80
N GLU A 202 -21.34 27.83 -10.08
CA GLU A 202 -22.40 28.23 -11.01
C GLU A 202 -23.17 29.37 -10.36
N GLY A 203 -23.04 30.57 -10.95
CA GLY A 203 -23.91 31.72 -10.69
C GLY A 203 -25.22 31.64 -11.46
#